data_AF-A0A8H5E4J0-F1
#
_entry.id   AF-A0A8H5E4J0-F1
#
_cell.length_a   1.000
_cell.length_b   1.000
_cell.length_c   1.000
_cell.angle_alpha   90.00
_cell.angle_beta   90.00
_cell.angle_gamma   90.00
#
_symmetry.space_group_name_H-M   'P 1'
#
loop_
_entity.id
_entity.type
_entity.pdbx_description
1 polymer ?
#
loop_
_entity_poly.entity_id
_entity_poly.type
_entity_poly.pdbx_seq_one_letter_code
_entity_poly.pdbx_strand_id
1 'polypeptide(L)'
;MASDTEKQSAQAETEILQLVAELDKGRILPIAERIQKRGIHRFLQKTQPGVHYSQRQSERFKVWLENCPFTAAPSRIQDWTCATTVKLIHWASEARWQYAEQLRALLQLDESQSEAWLDNLHKVARYHSAIKSMVKFAMKEPGIFINIAIRPINAPHQRRFKLPKDEAPLLAIVRTLMRKDTNSTMEKLEKHLGTHDVEARLRRACPPMLTLHAEMQIVVFYESNPGVAPHLRLIGTSKKACFLCDKYLRHHPLRLQASACHQKIYPSWMPPPYHNVPGNSAKLAFINLSRDIANLAGQDLKTALTAPPRPPNYDSTAGPSLTLTATVPTELRSLQNTPAKSTVQDESSSEDSG
;
A
#
# COMPACT_ATOMS: atom_id res chain seq x y z
N MET A 1 16.20 -34.82 0.72
CA MET A 1 16.19 -33.72 1.72
C MET A 1 15.28 -32.54 1.34
N ALA A 2 15.21 -32.09 0.07
CA ALA A 2 14.28 -31.01 -0.33
C ALA A 2 12.79 -31.36 -0.11
N SER A 3 12.40 -32.63 -0.33
CA SER A 3 11.00 -33.10 -0.22
C SER A 3 10.40 -33.00 1.19
N ASP A 4 11.18 -33.23 2.25
CA ASP A 4 10.66 -33.21 3.63
C ASP A 4 10.48 -31.79 4.15
N THR A 5 11.41 -30.89 3.82
CA THR A 5 11.31 -29.46 4.17
C THR A 5 10.14 -28.78 3.44
N GLU A 6 9.87 -29.18 2.20
CA GLU A 6 8.77 -28.63 1.41
C GLU A 6 7.39 -29.12 1.91
N LYS A 7 7.28 -30.41 2.28
CA LYS A 7 6.08 -30.96 2.94
C LYS A 7 5.80 -30.25 4.27
N GLN A 8 6.82 -29.96 5.06
CA GLN A 8 6.67 -29.18 6.30
C GLN A 8 6.24 -27.74 6.03
N SER A 9 6.76 -27.10 4.98
CA SER A 9 6.39 -25.73 4.60
C SER A 9 4.93 -25.63 4.14
N ALA A 10 4.43 -26.57 3.33
CA ALA A 10 3.06 -26.57 2.85
C ALA A 10 2.03 -26.81 3.97
N GLN A 11 2.38 -27.70 4.91
CA GLN A 11 1.57 -27.93 6.11
C GLN A 11 1.52 -26.67 6.99
N ALA A 12 2.67 -26.04 7.25
CA ALA A 12 2.74 -24.79 8.01
C ALA A 12 1.97 -23.65 7.34
N GLU A 13 2.02 -23.52 6.01
CA GLU A 13 1.21 -22.55 5.26
C GLU A 13 -0.29 -22.76 5.50
N THR A 14 -0.74 -24.01 5.52
CA THR A 14 -2.16 -24.36 5.72
C THR A 14 -2.62 -24.06 7.16
N GLU A 15 -1.82 -24.46 8.15
CA GLU A 15 -2.11 -24.22 9.57
C GLU A 15 -2.17 -22.72 9.89
N ILE A 16 -1.19 -21.96 9.40
CA ILE A 16 -1.15 -20.51 9.59
C ILE A 16 -2.30 -19.83 8.86
N LEU A 17 -2.69 -20.31 7.67
CA LEU A 17 -3.83 -19.77 6.95
C LEU A 17 -5.15 -19.98 7.69
N GLN A 18 -5.36 -21.15 8.30
CA GLN A 18 -6.52 -21.40 9.16
C GLN A 18 -6.53 -20.47 10.38
N LEU A 19 -5.39 -20.31 11.04
CA LEU A 19 -5.25 -19.40 12.18
C LEU A 19 -5.56 -17.94 11.80
N VAL A 20 -5.00 -17.47 10.67
CA VAL A 20 -5.24 -16.11 10.17
C VAL A 20 -6.71 -15.92 9.74
N ALA A 21 -7.31 -16.92 9.10
CA ALA A 21 -8.72 -16.86 8.70
C ALA A 21 -9.65 -16.72 9.92
N GLU A 22 -9.32 -17.37 11.04
CA GLU A 22 -10.07 -17.25 12.29
C GLU A 22 -9.82 -15.90 12.97
N LEU A 23 -8.55 -15.50 13.16
CA LEU A 23 -8.18 -14.25 13.85
C LEU A 23 -8.67 -12.99 13.11
N ASP A 24 -8.56 -12.97 11.78
CA ASP A 24 -8.92 -11.83 10.94
C ASP A 24 -10.33 -11.96 10.32
N LYS A 25 -11.16 -12.90 10.80
CA LYS A 25 -12.53 -13.12 10.34
C LYS A 25 -13.35 -11.83 10.32
N GLY A 26 -13.25 -11.02 11.38
CA GLY A 26 -13.93 -9.73 11.49
C GLY A 26 -13.52 -8.68 10.45
N ARG A 27 -12.40 -8.87 9.75
CA ARG A 27 -11.94 -8.02 8.64
C ARG A 27 -12.24 -8.64 7.28
N ILE A 28 -12.15 -9.96 7.16
CA ILE A 28 -12.36 -10.69 5.91
C ILE A 28 -13.83 -10.70 5.51
N LEU A 29 -14.74 -11.02 6.45
CA LEU A 29 -16.17 -11.14 6.14
C LEU A 29 -16.80 -9.83 5.63
N PRO A 30 -16.51 -8.64 6.19
CA PRO A 30 -17.00 -7.38 5.61
C PRO A 30 -16.43 -7.07 4.20
N ILE A 31 -15.26 -7.63 3.85
CA ILE A 31 -14.76 -7.55 2.46
C ILE A 31 -15.57 -8.50 1.58
N ALA A 32 -15.84 -9.73 2.02
CA ALA A 32 -16.67 -10.70 1.32
C ALA A 32 -18.09 -10.17 1.05
N GLU A 33 -18.72 -9.52 2.03
CA GLU A 33 -20.00 -8.84 1.85
C GLU A 33 -19.96 -7.76 0.76
N ARG A 34 -18.88 -6.98 0.72
CA ARG A 34 -18.69 -5.98 -0.34
C ARG A 34 -18.50 -6.62 -1.70
N ILE A 35 -17.81 -7.75 -1.79
CA ILE A 35 -17.69 -8.53 -3.04
C ILE A 35 -19.07 -8.99 -3.50
N GLN A 36 -19.87 -9.56 -2.58
CA GLN A 36 -21.24 -9.99 -2.84
C GLN A 36 -22.11 -8.84 -3.37
N LYS A 37 -22.14 -7.72 -2.63
CA LYS A 37 -22.98 -6.54 -2.93
C LYS A 37 -22.54 -5.80 -4.21
N ARG A 38 -21.26 -5.87 -4.57
CA ARG A 38 -20.68 -5.11 -5.70
C ARG A 38 -20.61 -5.89 -7.01
N GLY A 39 -21.37 -6.97 -7.14
CA GLY A 39 -21.67 -7.54 -8.44
C GLY A 39 -21.07 -8.90 -8.79
N ILE A 40 -20.41 -9.60 -7.83
CA ILE A 40 -19.91 -10.96 -8.08
C ILE A 40 -21.01 -11.91 -8.60
N HIS A 41 -22.23 -11.84 -8.05
CA HIS A 41 -23.33 -12.70 -8.48
C HIS A 41 -23.76 -12.39 -9.92
N ARG A 42 -23.77 -11.11 -10.30
CA ARG A 42 -24.07 -10.67 -11.66
C ARG A 42 -22.99 -11.17 -12.63
N PHE A 43 -21.72 -11.12 -12.22
CA PHE A 43 -20.63 -11.71 -12.99
C PHE A 43 -20.83 -13.21 -13.17
N LEU A 44 -21.04 -13.95 -12.08
CA LEU A 44 -21.25 -15.40 -12.10
C LEU A 44 -22.44 -15.82 -12.97
N GLN A 45 -23.55 -15.07 -12.90
CA GLN A 45 -24.74 -15.27 -13.75
C GLN A 45 -24.45 -15.07 -15.24
N LYS A 46 -23.68 -14.03 -15.60
CA LYS A 46 -23.29 -13.79 -16.99
C LYS A 46 -22.34 -14.87 -17.54
N THR A 47 -21.61 -15.55 -16.66
CA THR A 47 -20.67 -16.64 -17.03
C THR A 47 -21.27 -18.05 -16.95
N GLN A 48 -22.56 -18.20 -16.63
CA GLN A 48 -23.24 -19.50 -16.59
C GLN A 48 -23.50 -20.09 -18.01
N PRO A 49 -23.81 -21.39 -18.15
CA PRO A 49 -23.52 -22.16 -19.36
C PRO A 49 -24.47 -21.78 -20.51
N GLY A 50 -23.98 -20.92 -21.38
CA GLY A 50 -24.68 -20.39 -22.55
C GLY A 50 -23.82 -19.40 -23.33
N VAL A 51 -22.80 -18.82 -22.68
CA VAL A 51 -21.73 -18.08 -23.37
C VAL A 51 -20.80 -19.09 -24.03
N HIS A 52 -20.68 -19.03 -25.36
CA HIS A 52 -19.61 -19.71 -26.10
C HIS A 52 -18.26 -19.21 -25.56
N TYR A 53 -17.73 -19.93 -24.58
CA TYR A 53 -16.36 -19.79 -24.17
C TYR A 53 -15.51 -20.10 -25.40
N SER A 54 -14.91 -19.06 -25.98
CA SER A 54 -13.97 -19.26 -27.06
C SER A 54 -12.90 -20.26 -26.60
N GLN A 55 -12.33 -20.99 -27.55
CA GLN A 55 -11.31 -22.04 -27.40
C GLN A 55 -10.09 -21.65 -26.53
N ARG A 56 -10.02 -20.40 -26.03
CA ARG A 56 -8.99 -19.80 -25.18
C ARG A 56 -9.15 -20.07 -23.68
N GLN A 57 -10.27 -20.59 -23.17
CA GLN A 57 -10.44 -20.81 -21.73
C GLN A 57 -10.10 -22.24 -21.30
N SER A 58 -9.06 -22.39 -20.48
CA SER A 58 -8.63 -23.66 -19.91
C SER A 58 -9.75 -24.30 -19.08
N GLU A 59 -9.91 -25.62 -19.17
CA GLU A 59 -10.84 -26.40 -18.34
C GLU A 59 -10.67 -26.12 -16.83
N ARG A 60 -9.43 -25.86 -16.39
CA ARG A 60 -9.12 -25.46 -15.00
C ARG A 60 -9.81 -24.16 -14.58
N PHE A 61 -9.97 -23.21 -15.50
CA PHE A 61 -10.63 -21.94 -15.22
C PHE A 61 -12.15 -22.10 -15.03
N LYS A 62 -12.78 -23.01 -15.78
CA LYS A 62 -14.20 -23.35 -15.59
C LYS A 62 -14.43 -24.00 -14.23
N VAL A 63 -13.63 -25.02 -13.89
CA VAL A 63 -13.67 -25.67 -12.58
C VAL A 63 -13.46 -24.66 -11.45
N TRP A 64 -12.57 -23.69 -11.64
CA TRP A 64 -12.36 -22.60 -10.67
C TRP A 64 -13.61 -21.70 -10.50
N LEU A 65 -14.30 -21.34 -11.59
CA LEU A 65 -15.55 -20.56 -11.53
C LEU A 65 -16.66 -21.32 -10.80
N GLU A 66 -16.81 -22.62 -11.07
CA GLU A 66 -17.81 -23.49 -10.43
C GLU A 66 -17.57 -23.63 -8.93
N ASN A 67 -16.30 -23.65 -8.52
CA ASN A 67 -15.90 -23.74 -7.11
C ASN A 67 -15.95 -22.42 -6.34
N CYS A 68 -16.54 -21.37 -6.92
CA CYS A 68 -16.66 -20.07 -6.28
C CYS A 68 -17.40 -20.15 -4.93
N PRO A 69 -16.83 -19.62 -3.82
CA PRO A 69 -17.48 -19.66 -2.49
C PRO A 69 -18.84 -18.96 -2.44
N PHE A 70 -19.14 -18.06 -3.38
CA PHE A 70 -20.39 -17.29 -3.42
C PHE A 70 -21.53 -18.01 -4.14
N THR A 71 -21.30 -19.16 -4.79
CA THR A 71 -22.36 -19.91 -5.51
C THR A 71 -23.21 -20.80 -4.59
N ALA A 72 -22.75 -21.08 -3.38
CA ALA A 72 -23.53 -21.79 -2.36
C ALA A 72 -24.58 -20.85 -1.74
N ALA A 73 -25.85 -21.00 -2.08
CA ALA A 73 -26.97 -20.25 -1.48
C ALA A 73 -27.37 -20.78 -0.09
N PRO A 74 -27.89 -19.97 0.85
CA PRO A 74 -27.42 -18.66 1.29
C PRO A 74 -27.12 -18.74 2.81
N SER A 75 -25.97 -19.31 3.20
CA SER A 75 -25.48 -18.96 4.54
C SER A 75 -25.15 -17.47 4.51
N ARG A 76 -25.65 -16.72 5.50
CA ARG A 76 -25.26 -15.32 5.61
C ARG A 76 -23.74 -15.29 5.71
N ILE A 77 -23.08 -14.34 5.06
CA ILE A 77 -21.60 -14.27 5.07
C ILE A 77 -21.06 -14.22 6.50
N GLN A 78 -21.83 -13.66 7.43
CA GLN A 78 -21.50 -13.63 8.86
C GLN A 78 -21.37 -15.03 9.48
N ASP A 79 -22.08 -16.02 8.93
CA ASP A 79 -22.11 -17.41 9.41
C ASP A 79 -21.05 -18.28 8.73
N TRP A 80 -20.20 -17.71 7.86
CA TRP A 80 -19.15 -18.48 7.20
C TRP A 80 -18.19 -19.08 8.21
N THR A 81 -17.89 -20.36 8.02
CA THR A 81 -16.92 -21.10 8.83
C THR A 81 -15.50 -20.68 8.48
N CYS A 82 -14.53 -21.07 9.32
CA CYS A 82 -13.11 -20.91 9.01
C CYS A 82 -12.78 -21.58 7.67
N ALA A 83 -13.29 -22.80 7.43
CA ALA A 83 -13.09 -23.52 6.17
C ALA A 83 -13.59 -22.75 4.95
N THR A 84 -14.79 -22.15 5.02
CA THR A 84 -15.32 -21.30 3.93
C THR A 84 -14.47 -20.05 3.73
N THR A 85 -13.97 -19.46 4.82
CA THR A 85 -13.08 -18.28 4.77
C THR A 85 -11.74 -18.62 4.12
N VAL A 86 -11.13 -19.76 4.47
CA VAL A 86 -9.92 -20.29 3.84
C VAL A 86 -10.16 -20.56 2.35
N LYS A 87 -11.29 -21.20 2.00
CA LYS A 87 -11.69 -21.41 0.60
C LYS A 87 -11.77 -20.09 -0.17
N LEU A 88 -12.34 -19.04 0.43
CA LEU A 88 -12.38 -17.72 -0.16
C LEU A 88 -10.97 -17.14 -0.39
N ILE A 89 -10.06 -17.27 0.58
CA ILE A 89 -8.70 -16.75 0.45
C ILE A 89 -7.94 -17.43 -0.69
N HIS A 90 -8.03 -18.76 -0.80
CA HIS A 90 -7.43 -19.51 -1.91
C HIS A 90 -8.05 -19.11 -3.25
N TRP A 91 -9.37 -19.12 -3.34
CA TRP A 91 -10.08 -18.78 -4.57
C TRP A 91 -9.76 -17.35 -5.05
N ALA A 92 -9.65 -16.39 -4.11
CA ALA A 92 -9.22 -15.03 -4.39
C ALA A 92 -7.75 -14.94 -4.86
N SER A 93 -6.87 -15.75 -4.30
CA SER A 93 -5.46 -15.83 -4.73
C SER A 93 -5.35 -16.32 -6.17
N GLU A 94 -6.12 -17.34 -6.54
CA GLU A 94 -6.16 -17.87 -7.91
C GLU A 94 -6.70 -16.83 -8.90
N ALA A 95 -7.79 -16.14 -8.55
CA ALA A 95 -8.29 -15.00 -9.35
C ALA A 95 -7.19 -13.98 -9.65
N ARG A 96 -6.40 -13.62 -8.63
CA ARG A 96 -5.40 -12.56 -8.75
C ARG A 96 -4.14 -12.97 -9.49
N TRP A 97 -3.67 -14.20 -9.27
CA TRP A 97 -2.31 -14.59 -9.69
C TRP A 97 -2.28 -15.65 -10.78
N GLN A 98 -3.34 -16.44 -10.95
CA GLN A 98 -3.43 -17.46 -11.99
C GLN A 98 -4.37 -17.05 -13.13
N TYR A 99 -5.46 -16.37 -12.79
CA TYR A 99 -6.57 -16.12 -13.72
C TYR A 99 -6.83 -14.64 -14.03
N ALA A 100 -5.90 -13.75 -13.69
CA ALA A 100 -6.09 -12.31 -13.83
C ALA A 100 -6.36 -11.88 -15.28
N GLU A 101 -5.62 -12.45 -16.24
CA GLU A 101 -5.77 -12.13 -17.67
C GLU A 101 -7.09 -12.66 -18.23
N GLN A 102 -7.47 -13.88 -17.84
CA GLN A 102 -8.75 -14.49 -18.23
C GLN A 102 -9.94 -13.70 -17.67
N LEU A 103 -9.84 -13.25 -16.41
CA LEU A 103 -10.87 -12.42 -15.78
C LEU A 103 -10.99 -11.05 -16.45
N ARG A 104 -9.87 -10.39 -16.79
CA ARG A 104 -9.90 -9.12 -17.53
C ARG A 104 -10.52 -9.27 -18.91
N ALA A 105 -10.12 -10.31 -19.65
CA ALA A 105 -10.67 -10.60 -20.97
C ALA A 105 -12.19 -10.85 -20.91
N LEU A 106 -12.67 -11.59 -19.91
CA LEU A 106 -14.10 -11.85 -19.70
C LEU A 106 -14.89 -10.61 -19.31
N LEU A 107 -14.29 -9.75 -18.49
CA LEU A 107 -14.93 -8.51 -18.03
C LEU A 107 -14.80 -7.37 -19.04
N GLN A 108 -14.06 -7.56 -20.13
CA GLN A 108 -13.77 -6.54 -21.14
C GLN A 108 -13.16 -5.27 -20.51
N LEU A 109 -12.26 -5.46 -19.53
CA LEU A 109 -11.59 -4.36 -18.82
C LEU A 109 -10.32 -3.95 -19.55
N ASP A 110 -10.19 -2.65 -19.82
CA ASP A 110 -8.91 -2.04 -20.22
C ASP A 110 -7.92 -2.00 -19.04
N GLU A 111 -6.63 -1.73 -19.30
CA GLU A 111 -5.58 -1.68 -18.26
C GLU A 111 -5.88 -0.69 -17.11
N SER A 112 -6.67 0.36 -17.38
CA SER A 112 -7.04 1.39 -16.40
C SER A 112 -8.36 1.11 -15.66
N GLN A 113 -9.13 0.12 -16.11
CA GLN A 113 -10.44 -0.20 -15.55
C GLN A 113 -10.35 -1.30 -14.50
N SER A 114 -11.18 -1.21 -13.47
CA SER A 114 -11.32 -2.27 -12.47
C SER A 114 -12.76 -2.35 -11.99
N GLU A 115 -13.21 -3.58 -11.75
CA GLU A 115 -14.48 -3.85 -11.10
C GLU A 115 -14.33 -3.77 -9.58
N ALA A 116 -15.26 -3.07 -8.93
CA ALA A 116 -15.15 -2.82 -7.49
C ALA A 116 -15.21 -4.12 -6.65
N TRP A 117 -15.86 -5.17 -7.14
CA TRP A 117 -15.83 -6.49 -6.49
C TRP A 117 -14.48 -7.17 -6.68
N LEU A 118 -13.85 -7.03 -7.85
CA LEU A 118 -12.55 -7.63 -8.18
C LEU A 118 -11.44 -6.98 -7.35
N ASP A 119 -11.48 -5.66 -7.15
CA ASP A 119 -10.58 -4.96 -6.23
C ASP A 119 -10.69 -5.48 -4.79
N ASN A 120 -11.91 -5.76 -4.33
CA ASN A 120 -12.11 -6.31 -3.00
C ASN A 120 -11.65 -7.78 -2.92
N LEU A 121 -11.86 -8.56 -3.98
CA LEU A 121 -11.33 -9.92 -4.09
C LEU A 121 -9.80 -9.91 -4.03
N HIS A 122 -9.15 -9.00 -4.75
CA HIS A 122 -7.70 -8.80 -4.72
C HIS A 122 -7.19 -8.39 -3.34
N LYS A 123 -8.00 -7.76 -2.47
CA LYS A 123 -7.64 -7.51 -1.07
C LYS A 123 -7.61 -8.81 -0.26
N VAL A 124 -8.60 -9.68 -0.46
CA VAL A 124 -8.64 -11.00 0.19
C VAL A 124 -7.46 -11.87 -0.27
N ALA A 125 -7.13 -11.84 -1.56
CA ALA A 125 -5.99 -12.57 -2.13
C ALA A 125 -4.64 -12.26 -1.44
N ARG A 126 -4.50 -11.07 -0.82
CA ARG A 126 -3.26 -10.67 -0.14
C ARG A 126 -2.98 -11.48 1.13
N TYR A 127 -4.00 -12.04 1.78
CA TYR A 127 -3.80 -12.93 2.92
C TYR A 127 -2.95 -14.14 2.52
N HIS A 128 -3.31 -14.79 1.41
CA HIS A 128 -2.55 -15.93 0.88
C HIS A 128 -1.08 -15.57 0.63
N SER A 129 -0.81 -14.50 -0.12
CA SER A 129 0.57 -14.09 -0.41
C SER A 129 1.36 -13.68 0.83
N ALA A 130 0.70 -13.05 1.80
CA ALA A 130 1.33 -12.64 3.06
C ALA A 130 1.73 -13.85 3.90
N ILE A 131 0.86 -14.86 4.00
CA ILE A 131 1.13 -16.10 4.73
C ILE A 131 2.29 -16.85 4.10
N LYS A 132 2.28 -17.07 2.78
CA LYS A 132 3.40 -17.72 2.08
C LYS A 132 4.72 -16.99 2.31
N SER A 133 4.69 -15.65 2.24
CA SER A 133 5.89 -14.83 2.51
C SER A 133 6.36 -14.98 3.95
N MET A 134 5.44 -14.98 4.91
CA MET A 134 5.74 -15.10 6.33
C MET A 134 6.33 -16.47 6.68
N VAL A 135 5.73 -17.56 6.18
CA VAL A 135 6.25 -18.92 6.38
C VAL A 135 7.62 -19.08 5.75
N LYS A 136 7.77 -18.67 4.48
CA LYS A 136 9.06 -18.70 3.79
C LYS A 136 10.13 -17.91 4.53
N PHE A 137 9.77 -16.75 5.09
CA PHE A 137 10.70 -15.93 5.85
C PHE A 137 11.05 -16.55 7.20
N ALA A 138 10.07 -17.11 7.91
CA ALA A 138 10.30 -17.81 9.17
C ALA A 138 11.19 -19.05 9.01
N MET A 139 11.03 -19.78 7.91
CA MET A 139 11.90 -20.91 7.58
C MET A 139 13.32 -20.47 7.24
N LYS A 140 13.48 -19.33 6.55
CA LYS A 140 14.79 -18.83 6.14
C LYS A 140 15.56 -18.16 7.28
N GLU A 141 14.87 -17.35 8.08
CA GLU A 141 15.46 -16.51 9.13
C GLU A 141 14.71 -16.72 10.46
N PRO A 142 14.72 -17.94 11.03
CA PRO A 142 13.95 -18.24 12.25
C PRO A 142 14.35 -17.36 13.43
N GLY A 143 15.62 -16.93 13.48
CA GLY A 143 16.14 -16.03 14.50
C GLY A 143 15.54 -14.62 14.52
N ILE A 144 14.77 -14.21 13.51
CA ILE A 144 14.02 -12.94 13.53
C ILE A 144 12.70 -13.10 14.29
N PHE A 145 12.17 -14.31 14.36
CA PHE A 145 10.89 -14.62 15.00
C PHE A 145 11.04 -15.08 16.46
N ILE A 146 12.27 -15.13 16.98
CA ILE A 146 12.51 -15.36 18.42
C ILE A 146 12.34 -14.06 19.20
N ASN A 147 11.86 -14.15 20.43
CA ASN A 147 11.74 -13.02 21.37
C ASN A 147 10.88 -11.85 20.85
N ILE A 148 9.81 -12.14 20.09
CA ILE A 148 8.83 -11.12 19.70
C ILE A 148 8.17 -10.54 20.97
N ALA A 149 8.42 -9.25 21.22
CA ALA A 149 7.81 -8.52 22.31
C ALA A 149 6.64 -7.67 21.82
N ILE A 150 5.45 -7.90 22.38
CA ILE A 150 4.28 -7.07 22.11
C ILE A 150 4.23 -5.94 23.14
N ARG A 151 4.27 -4.69 22.65
CA ARG A 151 4.13 -3.49 23.48
C ARG A 151 2.87 -2.73 23.06
N PRO A 152 1.81 -2.73 23.89
CA PRO A 152 0.67 -1.89 23.60
C PRO A 152 1.05 -0.42 23.79
N ILE A 153 0.77 0.39 22.78
CA ILE A 153 0.94 1.85 22.84
C ILE A 153 -0.45 2.46 22.73
N ASN A 154 -0.82 3.28 23.72
CA ASN A 154 -2.06 4.03 23.66
C ASN A 154 -1.89 5.18 22.67
N ALA A 155 -2.76 5.24 21.67
CA ALA A 155 -2.78 6.36 20.75
C ALA A 155 -3.04 7.65 21.54
N PRO A 156 -2.24 8.71 21.35
CA PRO A 156 -2.46 9.95 22.07
C PRO A 156 -3.76 10.61 21.62
N HIS A 157 -4.35 11.42 22.49
CA HIS A 157 -5.54 12.19 22.15
C HIS A 157 -5.28 13.11 20.94
N GLN A 158 -6.28 13.18 20.07
CA GLN A 158 -6.26 14.11 18.95
C GLN A 158 -6.12 15.55 19.46
N ARG A 159 -5.37 16.37 18.74
CA ARG A 159 -5.14 17.77 19.12
C ARG A 159 -5.99 18.69 18.28
N ARG A 160 -6.70 19.60 18.94
CA ARG A 160 -7.48 20.62 18.24
C ARG A 160 -6.53 21.59 17.52
N PHE A 161 -6.77 21.78 16.24
CA PHE A 161 -6.07 22.77 15.42
C PHE A 161 -7.07 23.80 14.91
N LYS A 162 -6.64 25.06 14.89
CA LYS A 162 -7.35 26.16 14.25
C LYS A 162 -6.32 26.93 13.45
N LEU A 163 -6.65 27.24 12.19
CA LEU A 163 -5.89 28.23 11.45
C LEU A 163 -5.91 29.55 12.24
N PRO A 164 -4.81 30.33 12.22
CA PRO A 164 -4.81 31.69 12.71
C PRO A 164 -6.00 32.46 12.11
N LYS A 165 -6.62 33.34 12.92
CA LYS A 165 -7.79 34.12 12.51
C LYS A 165 -7.46 35.22 11.50
N ASP A 166 -6.19 35.37 11.11
CA ASP A 166 -5.76 36.33 10.11
C ASP A 166 -6.60 36.21 8.84
N GLU A 167 -6.82 37.34 8.17
CA GLU A 167 -7.83 37.45 7.11
C GLU A 167 -7.53 36.56 5.90
N ALA A 168 -6.27 36.16 5.68
CA ALA A 168 -5.86 35.37 4.51
C ALA A 168 -4.59 34.50 4.74
N PRO A 169 -4.69 33.34 5.43
CA PRO A 169 -3.54 32.46 5.67
C PRO A 169 -2.96 31.82 4.40
N LEU A 170 -3.78 31.46 3.40
CA LEU A 170 -3.28 30.96 2.13
C LEU A 170 -2.46 32.03 1.40
N LEU A 171 -2.96 33.27 1.35
CA LEU A 171 -2.25 34.38 0.72
C LEU A 171 -0.90 34.62 1.38
N ALA A 172 -0.83 34.56 2.72
CA ALA A 172 0.43 34.71 3.45
C ALA A 172 1.44 33.60 3.10
N ILE A 173 0.97 32.35 2.98
CA ILE A 173 1.79 31.21 2.56
C ILE A 173 2.28 31.39 1.12
N VAL A 174 1.39 31.70 0.18
CA VAL A 174 1.75 31.91 -1.23
C VAL A 174 2.73 33.07 -1.37
N ARG A 175 2.54 34.16 -0.62
CA ARG A 175 3.48 35.29 -0.58
C ARG A 175 4.86 34.87 -0.12
N THR A 176 4.93 34.01 0.89
CA THR A 176 6.20 33.49 1.41
C THR A 176 6.91 32.61 0.38
N LEU A 177 6.16 31.74 -0.32
CA LEU A 177 6.72 30.77 -1.26
C LEU A 177 7.09 31.40 -2.61
N MET A 178 6.21 32.23 -3.17
CA MET A 178 6.29 32.76 -4.54
C MET A 178 6.85 34.17 -4.64
N ARG A 179 6.81 34.95 -3.54
CA ARG A 179 7.28 36.34 -3.48
C ARG A 179 6.66 37.21 -4.58
N LYS A 180 7.38 37.44 -5.68
CA LYS A 180 6.97 38.33 -6.78
C LYS A 180 5.76 37.79 -7.56
N ASP A 181 5.59 36.48 -7.63
CA ASP A 181 4.53 35.84 -8.44
C ASP A 181 3.21 35.62 -7.65
N THR A 182 3.05 36.26 -6.49
CA THR A 182 1.94 36.00 -5.55
C THR A 182 0.57 36.16 -6.21
N ASN A 183 0.28 37.33 -6.81
CA ASN A 183 -1.04 37.61 -7.36
C ASN A 183 -1.39 36.69 -8.53
N SER A 184 -0.45 36.52 -9.48
CA SER A 184 -0.63 35.59 -10.60
C SER A 184 -0.82 34.14 -10.13
N THR A 185 -0.16 33.72 -9.05
CA THR A 185 -0.33 32.38 -8.48
C THR A 185 -1.72 32.23 -7.85
N MET A 186 -2.21 33.26 -7.14
CA MET A 186 -3.56 33.25 -6.55
C MET A 186 -4.64 33.16 -7.63
N GLU A 187 -4.54 33.93 -8.71
CA GLU A 187 -5.46 33.85 -9.85
C GLU A 187 -5.46 32.47 -10.51
N LYS A 188 -4.27 31.87 -10.69
CA LYS A 188 -4.14 30.50 -11.20
C LYS A 188 -4.75 29.47 -10.25
N LEU A 189 -4.62 29.64 -8.94
CA LEU A 189 -5.24 28.79 -7.94
C LEU A 189 -6.77 28.87 -8.00
N GLU A 190 -7.34 30.07 -8.10
CA GLU A 190 -8.79 30.27 -8.25
C GLU A 190 -9.32 29.55 -9.48
N LYS A 191 -8.65 29.73 -10.63
CA LYS A 191 -8.99 29.05 -11.88
C LYS A 191 -8.86 27.52 -11.77
N HIS A 192 -7.74 27.03 -11.23
CA HIS A 192 -7.48 25.59 -11.11
C HIS A 192 -8.48 24.90 -10.17
N LEU A 193 -8.87 25.57 -9.09
CA LEU A 193 -9.79 25.03 -8.10
C LEU A 193 -11.27 25.30 -8.45
N GLY A 194 -11.53 26.15 -9.45
CA GLY A 194 -12.88 26.54 -9.85
C GLY A 194 -13.62 27.30 -8.75
N THR A 195 -12.93 28.20 -8.03
CA THR A 195 -13.53 28.99 -6.94
C THR A 195 -12.86 30.35 -6.81
N HIS A 196 -13.63 31.39 -6.53
CA HIS A 196 -13.13 32.73 -6.22
C HIS A 196 -12.77 32.92 -4.74
N ASP A 197 -13.07 31.93 -3.88
CA ASP A 197 -12.74 31.97 -2.45
C ASP A 197 -11.88 30.76 -2.06
N VAL A 198 -10.61 30.84 -2.47
CA VAL A 198 -9.59 29.81 -2.19
C VAL A 198 -9.27 29.70 -0.69
N GLU A 199 -9.47 30.78 0.08
CA GLU A 199 -9.28 30.79 1.53
C GLU A 199 -10.37 29.98 2.25
N ALA A 200 -11.64 30.16 1.89
CA ALA A 200 -12.72 29.31 2.42
C ALA A 200 -12.53 27.85 2.02
N ARG A 201 -12.00 27.57 0.82
CA ARG A 201 -11.64 26.20 0.42
C ARG A 201 -10.54 25.62 1.30
N LEU A 202 -9.48 26.40 1.62
CA LEU A 202 -8.44 25.97 2.57
C LEU A 202 -9.05 25.70 3.94
N ARG A 203 -9.87 26.61 4.48
CA ARG A 203 -10.52 26.45 5.79
C ARG A 203 -11.40 25.20 5.87
N ARG A 204 -12.13 24.87 4.80
CA ARG A 204 -12.91 23.61 4.70
C ARG A 204 -12.03 22.37 4.61
N ALA A 205 -10.87 22.47 3.96
CA ALA A 205 -9.92 21.37 3.82
C ALA A 205 -9.06 21.15 5.09
N CYS A 206 -8.93 22.17 5.94
CA CYS A 206 -8.21 22.10 7.21
C CYS A 206 -9.04 21.41 8.29
N PRO A 207 -8.64 20.20 8.74
CA PRO A 207 -9.40 19.48 9.74
C PRO A 207 -9.23 20.13 11.13
N PRO A 208 -10.27 20.13 11.96
CA PRO A 208 -10.21 20.70 13.30
C PRO A 208 -9.42 19.85 14.28
N MET A 209 -9.17 18.58 13.95
CA MET A 209 -8.53 17.60 14.83
C MET A 209 -7.34 16.97 14.12
N LEU A 210 -6.15 17.15 14.70
CA LEU A 210 -4.93 16.50 14.27
C LEU A 210 -4.75 15.16 14.98
N THR A 211 -4.18 14.19 14.26
CA THR A 211 -4.03 12.80 14.67
C THR A 211 -2.58 12.37 14.51
N LEU A 212 -2.02 11.79 15.56
CA LEU A 212 -0.69 11.21 15.50
C LEU A 212 -0.78 9.83 14.85
N HIS A 213 -0.20 9.69 13.66
CA HIS A 213 -0.16 8.42 12.94
C HIS A 213 0.67 7.36 13.69
N ALA A 214 0.41 6.08 13.43
CA ALA A 214 1.05 4.97 14.12
C ALA A 214 2.58 4.98 13.95
N GLU A 215 3.09 5.35 12.78
CA GLU A 215 4.53 5.48 12.52
C GLU A 215 5.18 6.49 13.46
N MET A 216 4.48 7.61 13.75
CA MET A 216 4.98 8.64 14.67
C MET A 216 4.85 8.20 16.14
N GLN A 217 3.85 7.39 16.48
CA GLN A 217 3.75 6.77 17.81
C GLN A 217 4.94 5.82 18.07
N ILE A 218 5.40 5.09 17.04
CA ILE A 218 6.60 4.24 17.12
C ILE A 218 7.86 5.09 17.33
N VAL A 219 7.97 6.24 16.65
CA VAL A 219 9.06 7.19 16.89
C VAL A 219 9.09 7.61 18.36
N VAL A 220 7.96 8.11 18.88
CA VAL A 220 7.82 8.55 20.28
C VAL A 220 8.21 7.46 21.27
N PHE A 221 7.78 6.22 21.01
CA PHE A 221 8.13 5.08 21.85
C PHE A 221 9.64 4.87 21.92
N TYR A 222 10.34 4.88 20.79
CA TYR A 222 11.78 4.65 20.78
C TYR A 222 12.60 5.86 21.22
N GLU A 223 12.10 7.08 21.06
CA GLU A 223 12.71 8.27 21.67
C GLU A 223 12.66 8.20 23.20
N SER A 224 11.55 7.72 23.75
CA SER A 224 11.36 7.59 25.20
C SER A 224 12.07 6.36 25.77
N ASN A 225 12.45 5.40 24.92
CA ASN A 225 13.06 4.13 25.33
C ASN A 225 14.28 3.80 24.44
N PRO A 226 15.37 4.59 24.50
CA PRO A 226 16.51 4.39 23.62
C PRO A 226 17.20 3.03 23.82
N GLY A 227 17.11 2.45 25.03
CA GLY A 227 17.71 1.15 25.35
C GLY A 227 17.04 -0.06 24.67
N VAL A 228 15.82 0.08 24.15
CA VAL A 228 15.10 -1.02 23.47
C VAL A 228 14.99 -0.79 21.96
N ALA A 229 15.75 0.17 21.44
CA ALA A 229 15.64 0.58 20.07
C ALA A 229 16.19 -0.54 19.14
N PRO A 230 15.41 -1.06 18.16
CA PRO A 230 15.73 -2.28 17.39
C PRO A 230 16.97 -2.14 16.51
N HIS A 231 17.77 -3.19 16.39
CA HIS A 231 18.91 -3.21 15.46
C HIS A 231 18.49 -2.97 14.02
N LEU A 232 17.44 -3.67 13.56
CA LEU A 232 16.81 -3.39 12.28
C LEU A 232 15.81 -2.25 12.45
N ARG A 233 16.14 -1.08 11.91
CA ARG A 233 15.33 0.15 11.97
C ARG A 233 14.18 0.17 10.95
N LEU A 234 13.51 -0.96 10.76
CA LEU A 234 12.40 -1.11 9.80
C LEU A 234 11.05 -1.11 10.52
N ILE A 235 10.10 -0.33 10.01
CA ILE A 235 8.71 -0.29 10.48
C ILE A 235 7.85 -1.09 9.50
N GLY A 236 7.25 -2.17 10.01
CA GLY A 236 6.17 -2.89 9.34
C GLY A 236 4.81 -2.30 9.73
N THR A 237 4.06 -1.80 8.75
CA THR A 237 2.72 -1.24 8.94
C THR A 237 1.70 -1.91 8.01
N SER A 238 0.43 -1.96 8.44
CA SER A 238 -0.68 -2.54 7.65
C SER A 238 -1.05 -1.72 6.41
N LYS A 239 -0.61 -0.46 6.36
CA LYS A 239 -0.67 0.44 5.20
C LYS A 239 0.71 1.04 4.97
N LYS A 240 1.06 1.38 3.72
CA LYS A 240 2.29 2.13 3.43
C LYS A 240 2.31 3.44 4.24
N ALA A 241 3.48 3.98 4.53
CA ALA A 241 3.57 5.25 5.22
C ALA A 241 2.95 6.37 4.40
N CYS A 242 2.37 7.36 5.07
CA CYS A 242 1.95 8.58 4.38
C CYS A 242 3.16 9.43 4.00
N PHE A 243 2.96 10.40 3.09
CA PHE A 243 4.02 11.28 2.64
C PHE A 243 4.74 11.98 3.80
N LEU A 244 3.97 12.48 4.78
CA LEU A 244 4.51 13.22 5.93
C LEU A 244 5.26 12.31 6.91
N CYS A 245 4.73 11.11 7.19
CA CYS A 245 5.43 10.10 8.00
C CYS A 245 6.75 9.71 7.35
N ASP A 246 6.74 9.34 6.06
CA ASP A 246 7.95 8.92 5.33
C ASP A 246 9.02 10.01 5.31
N LYS A 247 8.63 11.25 4.99
CA LYS A 247 9.57 12.39 4.97
C LYS A 247 10.13 12.70 6.35
N TYR A 248 9.30 12.68 7.39
CA TYR A 248 9.75 12.91 8.76
C TYR A 248 10.78 11.86 9.18
N LEU A 249 10.48 10.57 8.94
CA LEU A 249 11.35 9.44 9.27
C LEU A 249 12.74 9.55 8.64
N ARG A 250 12.84 10.02 7.39
CA ARG A 250 14.14 10.23 6.69
C ARG A 250 15.01 11.29 7.35
N HIS A 251 14.40 12.33 7.93
CA HIS A 251 15.11 13.38 8.65
C HIS A 251 15.32 13.02 10.12
N HIS A 252 14.71 11.94 10.60
CA HIS A 252 14.72 11.59 12.01
C HIS A 252 16.03 10.90 12.42
N PRO A 253 16.67 11.30 13.53
CA PRO A 253 17.93 10.72 14.02
C PRO A 253 17.88 9.22 14.32
N LEU A 254 16.71 8.68 14.68
CA LEU A 254 16.54 7.24 14.91
C LEU A 254 16.71 6.40 13.63
N ARG A 255 16.71 7.03 12.45
CA ARG A 255 16.83 6.37 11.13
C ARG A 255 15.86 5.22 10.93
N LEU A 256 14.67 5.32 11.53
CA LEU A 256 13.57 4.40 11.30
C LEU A 256 13.09 4.56 9.86
N GLN A 257 12.79 3.45 9.19
CA GLN A 257 12.38 3.42 7.79
C GLN A 257 11.07 2.65 7.66
N ALA A 258 10.12 3.19 6.90
CA ALA A 258 8.95 2.43 6.47
C ALA A 258 9.29 1.63 5.21
N SER A 259 8.61 0.49 5.00
CA SER A 259 8.84 -0.35 3.82
C SER A 259 8.49 0.33 2.49
N ALA A 260 7.51 1.24 2.50
CA ALA A 260 7.12 2.05 1.35
C ALA A 260 6.24 3.23 1.77
N CYS A 261 6.04 4.18 0.85
CA CYS A 261 5.19 5.35 1.02
C CYS A 261 4.10 5.39 -0.08
N HIS A 262 2.84 5.66 0.29
CA HIS A 262 1.72 5.80 -0.67
C HIS A 262 1.56 7.23 -1.21
N GLN A 263 2.46 8.15 -0.88
CA GLN A 263 2.54 9.53 -1.40
C GLN A 263 1.33 10.44 -1.12
N LYS A 264 0.38 10.03 -0.27
CA LYS A 264 -0.76 10.87 0.10
C LYS A 264 -0.43 11.68 1.35
N ILE A 265 -0.85 12.93 1.30
CA ILE A 265 -0.76 13.89 2.39
C ILE A 265 -2.08 13.85 3.15
N TYR A 266 -2.02 13.68 4.46
CA TYR A 266 -3.20 13.77 5.34
C TYR A 266 -3.18 15.13 6.03
N PRO A 267 -4.13 16.04 5.74
CA PRO A 267 -4.20 17.35 6.40
C PRO A 267 -4.38 17.28 7.92
N SER A 268 -4.87 16.15 8.44
CA SER A 268 -5.02 15.91 9.88
C SER A 268 -3.77 15.34 10.52
N TRP A 269 -2.66 15.19 9.81
CA TRP A 269 -1.42 14.68 10.38
C TRP A 269 -0.83 15.68 11.38
N MET A 270 -0.29 15.18 12.50
CA MET A 270 0.57 15.97 13.40
C MET A 270 1.94 15.32 13.56
N PRO A 271 3.00 16.14 13.78
CA PRO A 271 4.31 15.63 14.16
C PRO A 271 4.28 15.00 15.55
N PRO A 272 5.23 14.10 15.88
CA PRO A 272 5.38 13.57 17.23
C PRO A 272 5.65 14.70 18.23
N PRO A 273 5.16 14.58 19.48
CA PRO A 273 5.51 15.50 20.55
C PRO A 273 7.03 15.49 20.77
N TYR A 274 7.59 16.66 21.03
CA TYR A 274 9.01 16.78 21.35
C TYR A 274 9.28 16.22 22.74
N HIS A 275 10.09 15.16 22.82
CA HIS A 275 10.76 14.79 24.05
C HIS A 275 12.14 15.44 24.06
N ASN A 276 12.50 16.13 25.15
CA ASN A 276 13.84 16.70 25.31
C ASN A 276 14.84 15.57 25.51
N VAL A 277 15.35 15.01 24.42
CA VAL A 277 16.45 14.03 24.45
C VAL A 277 17.78 14.81 24.42
N PRO A 278 18.64 14.67 25.44
CA PRO A 278 19.97 15.29 25.43
C PRO A 278 20.75 14.88 24.18
N GLY A 279 21.28 15.86 23.44
CA GLY A 279 22.11 15.63 22.26
C GLY A 279 21.36 15.36 20.95
N ASN A 280 20.02 15.40 20.93
CA ASN A 280 19.25 15.10 19.72
C ASN A 280 18.16 16.14 19.44
N SER A 281 18.21 16.79 18.28
CA SER A 281 17.20 17.79 17.92
C SER A 281 16.13 17.17 17.02
N ALA A 282 15.14 16.49 17.62
CA ALA A 282 13.88 16.18 16.91
C ALA A 282 13.25 17.43 16.26
N LYS A 283 13.56 18.61 16.81
CA LYS A 283 13.32 19.93 16.22
C LYS A 283 13.92 20.10 14.82
N LEU A 284 15.14 19.61 14.56
CA LEU A 284 15.78 19.69 13.25
C LEU A 284 15.06 18.82 12.22
N ALA A 285 14.60 17.63 12.61
CA ALA A 285 13.81 16.78 11.73
C ALA A 285 12.53 17.48 11.27
N PHE A 286 11.84 18.15 12.20
CA PHE A 286 10.65 18.94 11.88
C PHE A 286 10.97 20.15 10.98
N ILE A 287 12.04 20.90 11.29
CA ILE A 287 12.48 22.03 10.46
C ILE A 287 12.82 21.59 9.02
N ASN A 288 13.53 20.47 8.87
CA ASN A 288 13.88 19.92 7.57
C ASN A 288 12.63 19.45 6.81
N LEU A 289 11.68 18.79 7.50
CA LEU A 289 10.39 18.46 6.92
C LEU A 289 9.64 19.71 6.43
N SER A 290 9.56 20.76 7.25
CA SER A 290 8.90 22.01 6.86
C SER A 290 9.55 22.64 5.62
N ARG A 291 10.89 22.59 5.53
CA ARG A 291 11.63 23.07 4.35
C ARG A 291 11.31 22.24 3.10
N ASP A 292 11.30 20.91 3.22
CA ASP A 292 10.95 20.01 2.12
C ASP A 292 9.53 20.27 1.60
N ILE A 293 8.56 20.42 2.51
CA ILE A 293 7.16 20.70 2.15
C ILE A 293 7.05 22.06 1.46
N ALA A 294 7.72 23.10 2.00
CA ALA A 294 7.71 24.43 1.40
C ALA A 294 8.30 24.43 -0.02
N ASN A 295 9.42 23.75 -0.21
CA ASN A 295 10.07 23.63 -1.53
C ASN A 295 9.16 22.90 -2.53
N LEU A 296 8.58 21.77 -2.12
CA LEU A 296 7.67 20.99 -2.98
C LEU A 296 6.39 21.75 -3.31
N ALA A 297 5.79 22.41 -2.31
CA ALA A 297 4.62 23.25 -2.54
C ALA A 297 4.95 24.40 -3.50
N GLY A 298 6.12 25.03 -3.35
CA GLY A 298 6.58 26.05 -4.27
C GLY A 298 6.80 25.53 -5.70
N GLN A 299 7.35 24.33 -5.86
CA GLN A 299 7.48 23.67 -7.17
C GLN A 299 6.10 23.40 -7.79
N ASP A 300 5.19 22.78 -7.03
CA ASP A 300 3.84 22.43 -7.50
C ASP A 300 3.01 23.68 -7.85
N LEU A 301 3.13 24.78 -7.09
CA LEU A 301 2.50 26.05 -7.44
C LEU A 301 3.02 26.62 -8.77
N LYS A 302 4.28 26.38 -9.12
CA LYS A 302 4.87 26.84 -10.38
C LYS A 302 4.47 25.97 -11.58
N THR A 303 4.43 24.64 -11.40
CA THR A 303 4.36 23.71 -12.52
C THR A 303 3.02 22.99 -12.65
N ALA A 304 2.27 22.81 -11.56
CA ALA A 304 1.11 21.94 -11.52
C ALA A 304 -0.24 22.67 -11.67
N LEU A 305 -0.28 24.00 -11.49
CA LEU A 305 -1.54 24.76 -11.59
C LEU A 305 -2.15 24.76 -13.01
N THR A 306 -1.33 24.51 -14.03
CA THR A 306 -1.76 24.37 -15.43
C THR A 306 -1.92 22.90 -15.86
N ALA A 307 -1.50 21.96 -15.02
CA ALA A 307 -1.62 20.54 -15.30
C ALA A 307 -3.03 20.03 -14.96
N PRO A 308 -3.53 18.98 -15.66
CA PRO A 308 -4.78 18.33 -15.28
C PRO A 308 -4.67 17.74 -13.85
N PRO A 309 -5.79 17.66 -13.11
CA PRO A 309 -5.80 17.05 -11.78
C PRO A 309 -5.23 15.63 -11.79
N ARG A 310 -4.40 15.31 -10.79
CA ARG A 310 -3.86 13.95 -10.64
C ARG A 310 -5.01 12.97 -10.37
N PRO A 311 -5.00 11.76 -10.99
CA PRO A 311 -6.00 10.75 -10.69
C PRO A 311 -5.94 10.36 -9.20
N PRO A 312 -7.09 9.94 -8.61
CA PRO A 312 -7.13 9.52 -7.22
C PRO A 312 -6.25 8.28 -7.01
N ASN A 313 -5.33 8.35 -6.04
CA ASN A 313 -4.52 7.21 -5.63
C ASN A 313 -5.14 6.57 -4.38
N TYR A 314 -5.49 5.28 -4.45
CA TYR A 314 -6.01 4.56 -3.29
C TYR A 314 -4.87 4.13 -2.35
N ASP A 315 -5.02 4.42 -1.06
CA ASP A 315 -4.05 4.09 0.00
C ASP A 315 -3.70 2.58 0.07
N SER A 316 -4.55 1.73 -0.52
CA SER A 316 -4.39 0.27 -0.58
C SER A 316 -3.78 -0.28 -1.87
N THR A 317 -3.64 0.55 -2.92
CA THR A 317 -3.20 0.15 -4.27
C THR A 317 -1.86 0.75 -4.68
N ALA A 318 -1.24 1.59 -3.84
CA ALA A 318 0.05 2.19 -4.16
C ALA A 318 1.14 1.12 -4.28
N GLY A 319 1.39 0.59 -5.48
CA GLY A 319 2.52 -0.25 -5.88
C GLY A 319 2.61 -1.64 -5.21
N PRO A 320 3.39 -2.56 -5.80
CA PRO A 320 3.51 -3.90 -5.27
C PRO A 320 3.96 -3.87 -3.82
N SER A 321 3.31 -4.69 -2.99
CA SER A 321 3.94 -5.14 -1.76
C SER A 321 5.16 -5.97 -2.15
N LEU A 322 6.17 -6.04 -1.27
CA LEU A 322 7.36 -6.91 -1.40
C LEU A 322 7.00 -8.39 -1.68
N THR A 323 5.72 -8.74 -1.65
CA THR A 323 5.12 -10.04 -1.97
C THR A 323 5.04 -10.38 -3.47
N LEU A 324 5.34 -9.48 -4.41
CA LEU A 324 5.30 -9.83 -5.86
C LEU A 324 6.24 -10.99 -6.21
N THR A 325 7.35 -11.12 -5.49
CA THR A 325 8.34 -12.19 -5.68
C THR A 325 8.08 -13.43 -4.82
N ALA A 326 7.04 -13.42 -3.98
CA ALA A 326 6.77 -14.48 -3.00
C ALA A 326 5.92 -15.65 -3.53
N THR A 327 5.31 -15.51 -4.71
CA THR A 327 4.41 -16.52 -5.29
C THR A 327 5.11 -17.60 -6.10
N VAL A 328 6.41 -17.46 -6.40
CA VAL A 328 7.17 -18.44 -7.16
C VAL A 328 7.75 -19.51 -6.22
N PRO A 329 7.43 -20.81 -6.41
CA PRO A 329 8.13 -21.92 -5.77
C PRO A 329 9.64 -21.82 -6.01
N THR A 330 10.45 -22.19 -5.01
CA THR A 330 11.91 -22.01 -5.03
C THR A 330 12.59 -22.68 -6.23
N GLU A 331 11.98 -23.71 -6.83
CA GLU A 331 12.53 -24.47 -7.96
C GLU A 331 12.66 -23.68 -9.27
N LEU A 332 11.86 -22.61 -9.48
CA LEU A 332 11.89 -21.89 -10.76
C LEU A 332 13.07 -20.92 -10.90
N ARG A 333 13.75 -20.58 -9.80
CA ARG A 333 14.95 -19.72 -9.84
C ARG A 333 16.20 -20.47 -10.30
N SER A 334 16.28 -21.77 -10.04
CA SER A 334 17.42 -22.61 -10.43
C SER A 334 17.47 -22.90 -11.94
N LEU A 335 16.37 -22.73 -12.66
CA LEU A 335 16.29 -22.99 -14.11
C LEU A 335 16.48 -21.75 -14.99
N GLN A 336 16.60 -20.55 -14.41
CA GLN A 336 16.79 -19.30 -15.18
C GLN A 336 18.23 -18.77 -15.15
N ASN A 337 19.15 -19.41 -14.43
CA ASN A 337 20.57 -19.09 -14.49
C ASN A 337 21.27 -19.92 -15.56
N THR A 338 20.94 -19.66 -16.83
CA THR A 338 21.83 -19.98 -17.94
C THR A 338 22.60 -18.70 -18.27
N PRO A 339 23.94 -18.67 -18.19
CA PRO A 339 24.68 -17.45 -18.46
C PRO A 339 24.63 -17.15 -19.96
N ALA A 340 23.95 -16.07 -20.32
CA ALA A 340 24.07 -15.49 -21.65
C ALA A 340 25.52 -15.01 -21.81
N LYS A 341 26.28 -15.70 -22.66
CA LYS A 341 27.59 -15.26 -23.15
C LYS A 341 27.46 -13.83 -23.69
N SER A 342 28.14 -12.88 -23.05
CA SER A 342 28.40 -11.57 -23.63
C SER A 342 29.46 -11.73 -24.71
N THR A 343 29.05 -11.75 -25.98
CA THR A 343 29.92 -11.45 -27.10
C THR A 343 30.30 -9.97 -27.02
N VAL A 344 31.53 -9.72 -26.55
CA VAL A 344 32.26 -8.48 -26.78
C VAL A 344 32.67 -8.51 -28.25
N GLN A 345 32.10 -7.62 -29.06
CA GLN A 345 32.64 -7.31 -30.39
C GLN A 345 33.71 -6.24 -30.19
N ASP A 346 34.98 -6.66 -30.34
CA ASP A 346 36.10 -5.79 -30.63
C ASP A 346 35.91 -5.22 -32.05
N GLU A 347 35.68 -3.91 -32.15
CA GLU A 347 35.91 -3.18 -33.39
C GLU A 347 37.37 -2.69 -33.39
N SER A 348 38.24 -3.47 -34.02
CA SER A 348 39.50 -2.95 -34.57
C SER A 348 39.53 -3.23 -36.08
N SER A 349 39.36 -2.17 -36.86
CA SER A 349 39.78 -2.14 -38.25
C SER A 349 40.73 -0.95 -38.41
N SER A 350 42.01 -1.25 -38.40
CA SER A 350 43.07 -0.40 -38.95
C SER A 350 43.08 -0.52 -40.47
N GLU A 351 43.29 0.59 -41.17
CA GLU A 351 44.20 0.81 -42.31
C GLU A 351 43.72 2.11 -43.03
N ASP A 352 44.41 3.24 -42.89
CA ASP A 352 45.68 3.67 -43.51
C ASP A 352 45.48 4.37 -44.86
N SER A 353 46.31 5.38 -45.12
CA SER A 353 46.44 6.23 -46.33
C SER A 353 45.59 7.51 -46.41
N GLY A 354 46.26 8.67 -46.30
CA GLY A 354 45.75 9.98 -46.76
C GLY A 354 46.21 11.17 -45.94
#